data_AF-A0A497SZV0-F1
#
_entry.id   AF-A0A497SZV0-F1
#
_cell.length_a   1.000
_cell.length_b   1.000
_cell.length_c   1.000
_cell.angle_alpha   90.00
_cell.angle_beta   90.00
_cell.angle_gamma   90.00
#
_symmetry.space_group_name_H-M   'P 1'
#
loop_
_entity.id
_entity.type
_entity.pdbx_description
1 polymer ?
#
loop_
_entity_poly.entity_id
_entity_poly.type
_entity_poly.pdbx_seq_one_letter_code
_entity_poly.pdbx_strand_id
1 'polypeptide(L)' 'MEEPQVYVFLVIGAICMLIASLFAGNAEWVLGTTTASFYGTLAIAFVLMLAAGIFLVSAAKIVCK' A
#
# COMPACT_ATOMS: atom_id res chain seq x y z
N MET A 1 15.14 18.62 -2.12
CA MET A 1 14.02 17.78 -2.59
C MET A 1 12.79 18.32 -1.88
N GLU A 2 11.79 18.84 -2.58
CA GLU A 2 10.58 19.30 -1.92
C GLU A 2 9.94 18.10 -1.21
N GLU A 3 10.00 18.09 0.12
CA GLU A 3 9.46 17.06 1.00
C GLU A 3 8.06 16.53 0.60
N PRO A 4 7.12 17.36 0.10
CA PRO A 4 5.83 16.85 -0.37
C PRO A 4 5.91 15.86 -1.54
N GLN A 5 6.89 15.99 -2.45
CA GLN A 5 6.95 15.16 -3.65
C GLN A 5 7.16 13.69 -3.31
N VAL A 6 7.99 13.38 -2.31
CA VAL A 6 8.28 12.00 -1.89
C VAL A 6 7.02 11.32 -1.32
N TYR A 7 6.24 12.04 -0.51
CA TYR A 7 4.99 11.52 0.02
C TYR A 7 3.92 11.35 -1.07
N VAL A 8 3.89 12.22 -2.07
CA VAL A 8 2.99 12.07 -3.23
C VAL A 8 3.34 10.81 -4.02
N PHE A 9 4.61 10.57 -4.33
CA PHE A 9 5.05 9.34 -5.01
C PHE A 9 4.71 8.07 -4.21
N LEU A 10 4.84 8.13 -2.88
CA LEU A 10 4.49 7.03 -1.99
C LEU A 10 3.00 6.69 -2.05
N VAL A 11 2.13 7.72 -2.03
CA VAL A 11 0.67 7.53 -2.15
C VAL A 11 0.31 6.96 -3.51
N ILE A 12 0.91 7.46 -4.59
CA ILE A 12 0.70 6.94 -5.96
C ILE A 12 1.10 5.46 -6.03
N GLY A 13 2.26 5.10 -5.47
CA GLY A 13 2.73 3.71 -5.42
C GLY A 13 1.78 2.79 -4.63
N ALA A 14 1.27 3.25 -3.49
CA ALA A 14 0.30 2.51 -2.70
C ALA A 14 -1.02 2.29 -3.47
N ILE A 15 -1.49 3.29 -4.23
CA ILE A 15 -2.68 3.18 -5.08
C ILE A 15 -2.45 2.16 -6.21
N CYS A 16 -1.29 2.19 -6.87
CA CYS A 16 -0.95 1.20 -7.90
C CYS A 16 -0.97 -0.23 -7.33
N MET A 17 -0.43 -0.44 -6.13
CA MET A 17 -0.46 -1.74 -5.46
C MET A 17 -1.89 -2.18 -5.10
N LEU A 18 -2.75 -1.25 -4.64
CA LEU A 18 -4.16 -1.54 -4.39
C LEU A 18 -4.86 -2.05 -5.66
N ILE A 19 -4.66 -1.34 -6.77
CA ILE A 19 -5.26 -1.70 -8.06
C ILE A 19 -4.73 -3.05 -8.54
N ALA A 20 -3.42 -3.28 -8.50
CA ALA A 20 -2.82 -4.56 -8.88
C ALA A 20 -3.39 -5.72 -8.05
N SER A 21 -3.59 -5.51 -6.75
CA SER A 21 -4.14 -6.52 -5.84
C SER A 21 -5.62 -6.81 -6.11
N LEU A 22 -6.40 -5.83 -6.58
CA LEU A 22 -7.78 -6.05 -7.04
C LEU A 22 -7.84 -6.93 -8.28
N PHE A 23 -6.92 -6.74 -9.23
CA PHE A 23 -6.83 -7.60 -10.41
C PHE A 23 -6.34 -9.01 -10.05
N ALA A 24 -5.31 -9.12 -9.21
CA ALA A 24 -4.79 -10.41 -8.76
C ALA A 24 -5.85 -11.23 -8.03
N GLY A 25 -6.56 -10.64 -7.06
CA GLY A 25 -7.61 -11.36 -6.32
C GLY A 25 -8.81 -11.80 -7.16
N ASN A 26 -9.08 -11.11 -8.28
CA ASN A 26 -10.09 -11.57 -9.24
C ASN A 26 -9.57 -12.65 -10.20
N ALA A 27 -8.27 -12.71 -10.46
CA ALA A 27 -7.66 -13.74 -11.28
C ALA A 27 -7.56 -15.09 -10.56
N GLU A 28 -7.33 -15.08 -9.25
CA GLU A 28 -7.19 -16.27 -8.40
C GLU A 28 -8.07 -16.16 -7.15
N TRP A 29 -9.31 -16.62 -7.28
CA TRP A 29 -10.22 -16.74 -6.14
C TRP A 29 -9.90 -17.98 -5.31
N VAL A 30 -9.39 -17.78 -4.09
CA VAL A 30 -9.15 -18.86 -3.12
C VAL A 30 -10.50 -19.33 -2.54
N LEU A 31 -10.71 -20.65 -2.50
CA LEU A 31 -11.92 -21.26 -1.94
C LEU A 31 -12.12 -20.84 -0.48
N GLY A 32 -13.34 -20.43 -0.13
CA GLY A 32 -13.70 -19.98 1.22
C GLY A 32 -13.46 -18.50 1.50
N THR A 33 -12.92 -17.75 0.54
CA THR A 33 -12.83 -16.28 0.63
C THR A 33 -14.21 -15.69 0.38
N THR A 34 -14.72 -14.86 1.31
CA THR A 34 -15.91 -14.04 1.06
C THR A 34 -15.51 -12.67 0.51
N THR A 35 -16.42 -12.02 -0.21
CA THR A 35 -16.20 -10.65 -0.72
C THR A 35 -15.87 -9.67 0.41
N ALA A 36 -16.51 -9.80 1.57
CA ALA A 36 -16.24 -8.98 2.73
C ALA A 36 -14.81 -9.17 3.26
N SER A 37 -14.35 -10.42 3.42
CA SER A 37 -12.99 -10.71 3.87
C SER A 37 -11.92 -10.25 2.86
N PHE A 38 -12.21 -10.31 1.56
CA PHE A 38 -11.30 -9.86 0.51
C PHE A 38 -11.08 -8.34 0.56
N TYR A 39 -12.16 -7.55 0.50
CA TYR A 39 -12.06 -6.09 0.56
C TYR A 39 -11.56 -5.59 1.92
N GLY A 40 -11.93 -6.26 3.01
CA GLY A 40 -11.42 -5.95 4.35
C GLY A 40 -9.90 -6.11 4.44
N THR A 41 -9.37 -7.21 3.88
CA THR A 41 -7.92 -7.47 3.85
C THR A 41 -7.20 -6.43 2.99
N LEU A 42 -7.74 -6.09 1.82
CA LEU A 42 -7.17 -5.06 0.94
C LEU A 42 -7.10 -3.69 1.62
N ALA A 43 -8.16 -3.29 2.32
CA ALA A 43 -8.20 -2.02 3.03
C ALA A 43 -7.14 -1.96 4.14
N ILE A 44 -7.01 -3.02 4.94
CA ILE A 44 -6.01 -3.10 6.00
C ILE A 44 -4.60 -3.11 5.40
N ALA A 45 -4.36 -3.90 4.35
CA ALA A 45 -3.07 -3.97 3.66
C ALA A 45 -2.64 -2.61 3.09
N PHE A 46 -3.58 -1.85 2.52
CA PHE A 46 -3.33 -0.51 2.02
C PHE A 46 -2.91 0.46 3.12
N VAL A 47 -3.62 0.48 4.24
CA VAL A 47 -3.28 1.32 5.40
C VAL A 47 -1.91 0.96 5.97
N LEU A 48 -1.62 -0.34 6.09
CA LEU A 48 -0.31 -0.82 6.57
C LEU A 48 0.81 -0.43 5.61
N MET A 49 0.62 -0.53 4.29
CA MET A 49 1.60 -0.09 3.30
C MET A 49 1.88 1.41 3.39
N LEU A 50 0.84 2.24 3.54
CA LEU A 50 1.02 3.68 3.71
C LEU A 50 1.81 4.00 4.98
N ALA A 51 1.43 3.39 6.11
CA ALA A 51 2.14 3.58 7.37
C ALA A 51 3.61 3.14 7.27
N ALA A 52 3.85 1.93 6.76
CA ALA A 52 5.20 1.39 6.57
C ALA A 52 6.05 2.29 5.66
N GLY A 53 5.49 2.76 4.55
CA GLY A 53 6.17 3.68 3.65
C GLY A 53 6.55 4.99 4.34
N ILE A 54 5.64 5.60 5.11
CA ILE A 54 5.91 6.86 5.83
C ILE A 54 7.05 6.65 6.84
N PHE A 55 7.04 5.53 7.57
CA PHE A 55 8.12 5.19 8.50
C PHE A 55 9.45 4.99 7.79
N LEU A 56 9.46 4.30 6.64
CA LEU A 56 10.67 4.09 5.85
C LEU A 56 11.25 5.41 5.31
N VAL A 57 10.41 6.28 4.75
CA VAL A 57 10.84 7.61 4.28
C VAL A 57 11.41 8.41 5.45
N SER A 58 10.76 8.38 6.62
CA SER A 58 11.22 9.08 7.81
C SER A 58 12.56 8.52 8.32
N ALA A 59 12.72 7.20 8.37
CA ALA A 59 13.96 6.55 8.78
C ALA A 59 15.10 6.85 7.81
N ALA A 60 14.86 6.80 6.50
CA ALA A 60 15.86 7.12 5.48
C ALA A 60 16.35 8.57 5.60
N LYS A 61 15.45 9.51 5.95
CA LYS A 61 15.82 10.91 6.22
C LYS A 61 16.71 11.07 7.45
N ILE A 62 16.53 10.26 8.49
CA ILE A 62 17.35 10.30 9.70
C ILE A 62 18.73 9.71 9.44
N VAL A 63 18.80 8.60 8.69
CA VAL A 63 20.06 7.88 8.42
C VAL A 63 20.94 8.58 7.40
N CYS A 64 20.36 9.24 6.39
CA CYS A 64 21.12 9.96 5.36
C CYS A 64 21.49 11.41 5.76
N LYS A 65 21.24 11.81 7.00
CA LYS A 65 21.58 13.13 7.54
C LYS A 65 22.75 13.02 8.50
#